data_AF-W6QVM5-F1
#
_entry.id   AF-W6QVM5-F1
#
_cell.length_a   1.000
_cell.length_b   1.000
_cell.length_c   1.000
_cell.angle_alpha   90.00
_cell.angle_beta   90.00
_cell.angle_gamma   90.00
#
_symmetry.space_group_name_H-M   'P 1'
#
loop_
_entity.id
_entity.type
_entity.pdbx_description
1 polymer ?
#
loop_
_entity_poly.entity_id
_entity_poly.type
_entity_poly.pdbx_seq_one_letter_code
_entity_poly.pdbx_strand_id
1 'polypeptide(L)' 'MPPIRSRSSQNSIEQEGRILLAIQAIKSQEISSIREAARRFDVPETTLRRRLRGITNRATSRANSHKLTEIEEESLQK' A
#
# COMPACT_ATOMS: atom_id res chain seq x y z
N MET A 1 -22.59 -21.19 10.88
CA MET A 1 -22.37 -20.62 9.53
C MET A 1 -21.25 -19.58 9.61
N PRO A 2 -20.25 -19.59 8.73
CA PRO A 2 -19.23 -18.53 8.73
C PRO A 2 -19.82 -17.23 8.15
N PRO A 3 -19.48 -16.05 8.70
CA PRO A 3 -19.97 -14.78 8.18
C PRO A 3 -19.37 -14.51 6.80
N ILE A 4 -20.21 -14.05 5.86
CA ILE A 4 -19.82 -13.68 4.50
C ILE A 4 -18.97 -12.39 4.58
N ARG A 5 -17.65 -12.52 4.44
CA ARG A 5 -16.66 -11.42 4.58
C ARG A 5 -16.34 -10.67 3.28
N SER A 6 -17.09 -10.87 2.19
CA SER A 6 -16.64 -10.47 0.85
C SER A 6 -16.57 -8.95 0.61
N ARG A 7 -17.49 -8.15 1.16
CA ARG A 7 -17.52 -6.70 0.92
C ARG A 7 -16.36 -5.95 1.58
N SER A 8 -15.91 -6.36 2.77
CA SER A 8 -14.83 -5.65 3.46
C SER A 8 -13.46 -5.94 2.85
N SER A 9 -13.24 -7.14 2.32
CA SER A 9 -12.00 -7.49 1.62
C SER A 9 -11.85 -6.73 0.30
N GLN A 10 -12.92 -6.58 -0.48
CA GLN A 10 -12.88 -5.83 -1.76
C GLN A 10 -12.53 -4.36 -1.52
N ASN A 11 -13.17 -3.70 -0.56
CA ASN A 11 -12.88 -2.32 -0.19
C ASN A 11 -11.41 -2.13 0.25
N SER A 12 -10.84 -3.11 0.96
CA SER A 12 -9.44 -3.05 1.39
C SER A 12 -8.43 -3.20 0.25
N ILE A 13 -8.75 -3.99 -0.77
CA ILE A 13 -7.89 -4.18 -1.96
C ILE A 13 -7.89 -2.90 -2.80
N GLU A 14 -9.06 -2.32 -3.03
CA GLU A 14 -9.18 -1.05 -3.76
C GLU A 14 -8.46 0.10 -3.03
N GLN A 15 -8.54 0.13 -1.70
CA GLN A 15 -7.83 1.13 -0.89
C GLN A 15 -6.31 0.99 -1.02
N GLU A 16 -5.76 -0.23 -0.98
CA GLU A 16 -4.31 -0.43 -1.20
C GLU A 16 -3.88 -0.05 -2.61
N GLY A 17 -4.68 -0.35 -3.63
CA GLY A 17 -4.39 0.07 -5.00
C GLY A 17 -4.23 1.59 -5.11
N ARG A 18 -5.15 2.36 -4.51
CA ARG A 18 -5.05 3.83 -4.47
C ARG A 18 -3.84 4.33 -3.70
N ILE A 19 -3.46 3.66 -2.61
CA ILE A 19 -2.28 4.03 -1.82
C ILE A 19 -0.99 3.80 -2.62
N LEU A 20 -0.88 2.69 -3.36
CA LEU A 20 0.27 2.41 -4.21
C LEU A 20 0.41 3.46 -5.32
N LEU A 21 -0.69 3.85 -5.97
CA LEU A 21 -0.70 4.93 -6.95
C LEU A 21 -0.27 6.26 -6.35
N ALA A 22 -0.74 6.59 -5.15
CA ALA A 22 -0.35 7.80 -4.44
C ALA A 22 1.15 7.83 -4.07
N ILE A 23 1.72 6.69 -3.68
CA ILE A 23 3.15 6.55 -3.41
C ILE A 23 3.95 6.74 -4.70
N GLN A 24 3.50 6.15 -5.81
CA GLN A 24 4.15 6.28 -7.11
C GLN A 24 4.16 7.74 -7.57
N ALA A 25 3.04 8.45 -7.45
CA ALA A 25 2.96 9.87 -7.82
C ALA A 25 3.91 10.77 -7.01
N ILE A 26 4.13 10.44 -5.73
CA ILE A 26 5.11 11.13 -4.89
C ILE A 26 6.55 10.80 -5.33
N LYS A 27 6.85 9.52 -5.62
CA LYS A 27 8.17 9.08 -6.09
C LYS A 27 8.53 9.67 -7.46
N SER A 28 7.55 9.76 -8.36
CA SER A 28 7.69 10.39 -9.68
C SER A 28 7.77 11.93 -9.64
N GLN A 29 7.76 12.54 -8.45
CA GLN A 29 7.74 14.00 -8.24
C GLN A 29 6.54 14.74 -8.88
N GLU A 30 5.48 14.03 -9.29
CA GLU A 30 4.24 14.65 -9.78
C GLU A 30 3.52 15.39 -8.64
N ILE A 31 3.71 14.92 -7.40
CA ILE A 31 3.14 15.51 -6.20
C ILE A 31 4.21 15.58 -5.12
N SER A 32 4.59 16.81 -4.75
CA SER A 32 5.55 17.04 -3.67
C SER A 32 4.93 16.89 -2.27
N SER A 33 3.61 17.04 -2.15
CA SER A 33 2.89 17.03 -0.88
C SER A 33 2.11 15.73 -0.63
N ILE A 34 2.42 15.09 0.50
CA ILE A 34 1.67 13.91 0.99
C ILE A 34 0.18 14.23 1.14
N ARG A 35 -0.16 15.45 1.58
CA ARG A 35 -1.56 15.87 1.75
C ARG A 35 -2.30 16.03 0.44
N GLU A 36 -1.61 16.50 -0.59
CA GLU A 36 -2.19 16.62 -1.93
C GLU A 36 -2.39 15.26 -2.57
N ALA A 37 -1.42 14.36 -2.43
CA ALA A 37 -1.54 12.98 -2.89
C ALA A 37 -2.70 12.27 -2.18
N ALA A 38 -2.81 12.42 -0.86
CA ALA A 38 -3.93 11.86 -0.10
C ALA A 38 -5.30 12.34 -0.60
N ARG A 39 -5.42 13.64 -0.93
CA ARG A 39 -6.65 14.22 -1.49
C ARG A 39 -6.93 13.77 -2.91
N ARG A 40 -5.92 13.72 -3.78
CA ARG A 40 -6.09 13.32 -5.19
C ARG A 40 -6.51 11.85 -5.34
N PHE A 41 -5.97 10.98 -4.50
CA PHE A 41 -6.23 9.54 -4.56
C PHE A 41 -7.32 9.08 -3.58
N ASP A 42 -7.96 10.01 -2.87
CA ASP A 42 -8.99 9.74 -1.86
C ASP A 42 -8.57 8.65 -0.85
N VAL A 43 -7.39 8.84 -0.26
CA VAL A 43 -6.80 7.95 0.74
C VAL A 43 -6.51 8.69 2.04
N PRO A 44 -6.63 8.03 3.22
CA PRO A 44 -6.27 8.66 4.48
C PRO A 44 -4.79 9.05 4.53
N GLU A 45 -4.49 10.32 4.84
CA GLU A 45 -3.12 10.85 4.96
C GLU A 45 -2.28 10.02 5.94
N THR A 46 -2.87 9.60 7.06
CA THR A 46 -2.21 8.79 8.08
C THR A 46 -1.77 7.44 7.54
N THR A 47 -2.60 6.80 6.71
CA THR A 47 -2.28 5.53 6.05
C THR A 47 -1.21 5.72 4.98
N LEU A 48 -1.30 6.77 4.16
CA LEU A 48 -0.30 7.09 3.15
C LEU A 48 1.08 7.36 3.77
N ARG A 49 1.13 8.19 4.83
CA ARG A 49 2.36 8.48 5.57
C ARG A 49 2.96 7.23 6.21
N ARG A 50 2.11 6.34 6.74
CA ARG A 50 2.54 5.05 7.31
C ARG A 50 3.18 4.15 6.24
N ARG A 51 2.60 4.11 5.04
CA ARG A 51 3.11 3.33 3.91
C ARG A 51 4.42 3.89 3.34
N LEU A 52 4.55 5.22 3.27
CA LEU A 52 5.81 5.88 2.93
C LEU A 52 6.94 5.60 3.94
N ARG A 53 6.59 5.35 5.21
CA ARG A 53 7.54 4.92 6.25
C ARG A 53 7.91 3.43 6.17
N GLY A 54 7.42 2.69 5.17
CA GLY A 54 7.72 1.27 4.98
C GLY A 54 6.82 0.30 5.77
N ILE A 55 5.74 0.78 6.39
CA ILE A 55 4.79 -0.12 7.05
C ILE A 55 3.87 -0.71 5.98
N THR A 56 3.98 -2.02 5.75
CA THR A 56 3.23 -2.79 4.74
C THR A 56 1.81 -3.16 5.21
N ASN A 57 0.91 -3.47 4.28
CA ASN A 57 -0.46 -3.87 4.66
C ASN A 57 -0.41 -5.25 5.29
N ARG A 58 -1.08 -5.50 6.41
CA ARG A 58 -1.22 -6.85 6.97
C ARG A 58 -1.74 -7.89 5.96
N ALA A 59 -2.54 -7.47 4.98
CA ALA A 59 -3.05 -8.38 3.96
C ALA A 59 -2.00 -8.80 2.91
N THR A 60 -1.02 -7.94 2.63
CA THR A 60 0.10 -8.22 1.71
C THR A 60 1.38 -8.60 2.45
N SER A 61 1.48 -8.21 3.73
CA SER A 61 2.59 -8.44 4.62
C SER A 61 2.59 -9.89 5.03
N ARG A 62 3.73 -10.52 4.75
CA ARG A 62 3.97 -11.91 5.03
C ARG A 62 3.85 -12.17 6.54
N ALA A 63 3.27 -13.32 6.92
CA ALA A 63 3.29 -13.75 8.32
C ALA A 63 4.73 -13.71 8.85
N ASN A 64 4.90 -13.35 10.14
CA ASN A 64 6.17 -13.03 10.81
C ASN A 64 7.28 -14.11 10.76
N SER A 65 7.11 -15.18 9.98
CA SER A 65 7.92 -16.40 9.94
C SER A 65 8.75 -16.56 8.66
N HIS A 66 8.96 -15.50 7.87
CA HIS A 66 9.69 -15.59 6.60
C HIS A 66 11.01 -14.81 6.58
N LYS A 67 12.02 -15.46 5.99
CA LYS A 67 13.45 -15.12 6.10
C LYS A 67 14.00 -14.19 4.99
N LEU A 68 13.21 -13.82 3.98
CA LEU A 68 13.68 -13.07 2.81
C LEU A 68 12.85 -11.80 2.59
N THR A 69 13.52 -10.72 2.18
CA THR A 69 12.98 -9.36 2.03
C THR A 69 12.70 -8.99 0.57
N GLU A 70 11.64 -8.21 0.32
CA GLU A 70 11.14 -7.79 -1.02
C GLU A 70 12.20 -7.21 -1.97
N ILE A 71 13.28 -6.64 -1.42
CA ILE A 71 14.38 -6.01 -2.18
C ILE A 71 15.19 -7.05 -2.99
N GLU A 72 15.19 -8.33 -2.57
CA GLU A 72 15.91 -9.40 -3.27
C GLU A 72 15.16 -9.92 -4.51
N GLU A 73 13.83 -9.76 -4.57
CA GLU A 73 13.02 -10.26 -5.69
C GLU A 73 13.04 -9.31 -6.89
N GLU A 74 13.11 -7.99 -6.68
CA GLU A 74 13.11 -6.99 -7.76
C GLU A 74 14.45 -6.95 -8.54
N SER A 75 15.55 -7.41 -7.94
CA SER A 75 16.86 -7.51 -8.62
C SER A 75 16.99 -8.72 -9.55
N LEU A 76 16.03 -9.64 -9.55
CA LEU A 76 16.08 -10.91 -10.31
C LEU A 76 15.21 -10.93 -11.58
N GLN A 77 14.52 -9.85 -11.93
CA GLN A 77 14.01 -9.68 -13.29
C GLN A 77 15.14 -9.13 -14.19
N LYS A 78 16.04 -10.04 -14.57
CA LYS A 78 16.93 -9.89 -15.72
C LYS A 78 16.18 -10.12 -17.03
#